data_AF-A0A7Y9IQ48-F1
#
_entry.id   AF-A0A7Y9IQ48-F1
#
_cell.length_a   1.000
_cell.length_b   1.000
_cell.length_c   1.000
_cell.angle_alpha   90.00
_cell.angle_beta   90.00
_cell.angle_gamma   90.00
#
_symmetry.space_group_name_H-M   'P 1'
#
loop_
_entity.id
_entity.type
_entity.pdbx_description
1 polymer ?
#
loop_
_entity_poly.entity_id
_entity_poly.type
_entity_poly.pdbx_seq_one_letter_code
_entity_poly.pdbx_strand_id
1 'polypeptide(L)'
;MRLTELNDRIEVCRERYWDIPKYVRIEHGLRPDVSEDGYSGAAFISLAEDVLRKAFRGKYPFETDYMWRHAARGVPSAINSVEEVVALLEPMIHELESKLDHCAATMAIANE
;
A
#
# COMPACT_ATOMS: atom_id res chain seq x y z
N MET A 1 1.14 19.62 0.25
CA MET A 1 0.87 18.96 1.55
C MET A 1 0.27 17.58 1.37
N ARG A 2 -0.91 17.41 0.78
CA ARG A 2 -1.57 16.09 0.65
C ARG A 2 -0.70 14.95 0.09
N LEU A 3 0.09 15.20 -0.97
CA LEU A 3 1.01 14.17 -1.50
C LEU A 3 2.14 13.80 -0.52
N THR A 4 2.65 14.79 0.21
CA THR A 4 3.67 14.58 1.24
C THR A 4 3.11 13.77 2.41
N GLU A 5 1.89 14.09 2.85
CA GLU A 5 1.21 13.33 3.92
C GLU A 5 0.99 11.86 3.53
N LEU A 6 0.54 11.59 2.30
CA LEU A 6 0.42 10.22 1.79
C LEU A 6 1.79 9.52 1.72
N ASN A 7 2.85 10.26 1.37
CA ASN A 7 4.20 9.73 1.33
C ASN A 7 4.73 9.37 2.72
N ASP A 8 4.54 10.24 3.71
CA ASP A 8 4.99 9.97 5.07
C ASP A 8 4.24 8.75 5.66
N ARG A 9 2.94 8.65 5.39
CA ARG A 9 2.13 7.50 5.82
C ARG A 9 2.58 6.20 5.16
N ILE A 10 2.87 6.20 3.86
CA ILE A 10 3.33 4.97 3.20
C ILE A 10 4.71 4.54 3.69
N GLU A 11 5.61 5.47 4.00
CA GLU A 11 6.93 5.15 4.57
C GLU A 11 6.78 4.50 5.96
N VAL A 12 5.93 5.05 6.82
CA VAL A 12 5.63 4.43 8.14
C VAL A 12 5.04 3.03 7.95
N CYS A 13 4.08 2.87 7.04
CA CYS A 13 3.49 1.57 6.75
C CYS A 13 4.52 0.57 6.20
N ARG A 14 5.46 1.02 5.37
CA ARG A 14 6.54 0.21 4.80
C ARG A 14 7.44 -0.32 5.90
N GLU A 15 7.93 0.54 6.78
CA GLU A 15 8.77 0.14 7.91
C GLU A 15 8.07 -0.90 8.78
N ARG A 16 6.85 -0.59 9.24
CA ARG A 16 6.02 -1.49 10.03
C ARG A 16 5.77 -2.84 9.34
N TYR A 17 5.50 -2.84 8.04
CA TYR A 17 5.26 -4.06 7.28
C TYR A 17 6.50 -4.97 7.23
N TRP A 18 7.68 -4.40 7.05
CA TRP A 18 8.92 -5.19 6.94
C TRP A 18 9.45 -5.68 8.29
N ASP A 19 9.11 -4.99 9.37
CA ASP A 19 9.41 -5.43 10.74
C ASP A 19 8.60 -6.67 11.16
N ILE A 20 7.45 -6.92 10.54
CA ILE A 20 6.63 -8.11 10.83
C ILE A 20 7.26 -9.36 10.17
N PRO A 21 7.50 -10.44 10.94
CA PRO A 21 8.00 -11.69 10.37
C PRO A 21 7.10 -12.22 9.24
N LYS A 22 7.71 -12.88 8.24
CA LYS A 22 6.97 -13.35 7.04
C LYS A 22 5.75 -14.21 7.39
N TYR A 23 5.89 -15.14 8.33
CA TYR A 23 4.80 -16.06 8.70
C TYR A 23 3.61 -15.32 9.30
N VAL A 24 3.88 -14.34 10.18
CA VAL A 24 2.85 -13.48 10.78
C VAL A 24 2.14 -12.66 9.69
N ARG A 25 2.86 -12.13 8.71
CA ARG A 25 2.21 -11.42 7.59
C ARG A 25 1.26 -12.31 6.79
N ILE A 26 1.57 -13.59 6.64
CA ILE A 26 0.69 -14.55 5.96
C ILE A 26 -0.54 -14.83 6.82
N GLU A 27 -0.34 -15.17 8.10
CA GLU A 27 -1.40 -15.47 9.06
C GLU A 27 -2.42 -14.33 9.21
N HIS A 28 -1.95 -13.08 9.18
CA HIS A 28 -2.80 -11.88 9.30
C HIS A 28 -3.31 -11.32 7.96
N GLY A 29 -3.13 -12.03 6.84
CA GLY A 29 -3.64 -11.60 5.54
C GLY A 29 -3.02 -10.30 5.01
N LEU A 30 -1.81 -9.95 5.47
CA LEU A 30 -0.99 -8.85 4.96
C LEU A 30 -0.17 -9.29 3.73
N ARG A 31 -0.03 -10.60 3.53
CA ARG A 31 0.69 -11.22 2.44
C ARG A 31 -0.01 -12.52 2.06
N PRO A 32 -0.26 -12.82 0.76
CA PRO A 32 -0.74 -14.13 0.38
C PRO A 32 0.35 -15.18 0.59
N ASP A 33 -0.03 -16.43 0.85
CA ASP A 33 0.95 -17.52 0.79
C ASP A 33 1.41 -17.75 -0.67
N VAL A 34 2.49 -18.52 -0.85
CA VAL A 34 3.03 -18.83 -2.16
C VAL A 34 1.95 -19.43 -3.05
N SER A 35 1.75 -18.85 -4.24
CA SER A 35 0.74 -19.25 -5.24
C SER A 35 -0.73 -18.98 -4.89
N GLU A 36 -1.01 -18.25 -3.81
CA GLU A 36 -2.36 -17.75 -3.53
C GLU A 36 -2.58 -16.35 -4.10
N ASP A 37 -3.79 -16.12 -4.62
CA ASP A 37 -4.27 -14.79 -4.98
C ASP A 37 -4.80 -14.07 -3.73
N GLY A 38 -4.51 -12.78 -3.57
CA GLY A 38 -5.03 -12.03 -2.43
C GLY A 38 -4.37 -10.68 -2.22
N TYR A 39 -4.78 -10.02 -1.14
CA TYR A 39 -4.21 -8.75 -0.71
C TYR A 39 -2.72 -8.92 -0.39
N SER A 40 -1.88 -8.08 -0.99
CA SER A 40 -0.43 -8.07 -0.75
C SER A 40 0.02 -6.66 -0.36
N GLY A 41 0.35 -6.48 0.92
CA GLY A 41 0.88 -5.22 1.42
C GLY A 41 2.15 -4.77 0.70
N ALA A 42 3.04 -5.72 0.36
CA ALA A 42 4.25 -5.42 -0.40
C ALA A 42 3.94 -4.89 -1.81
N ALA A 43 2.96 -5.48 -2.50
CA ALA A 43 2.52 -5.03 -3.82
C ALA A 43 1.91 -3.62 -3.74
N PHE A 44 1.06 -3.40 -2.74
CA PHE A 44 0.45 -2.10 -2.52
C PHE A 44 1.46 -1.01 -2.19
N ILE A 45 2.42 -1.26 -1.28
CA ILE A 45 3.49 -0.31 -0.94
C ILE A 45 4.27 0.10 -2.20
N SER A 46 4.66 -0.88 -3.01
CA SER A 46 5.42 -0.64 -4.24
C SER A 46 4.62 0.16 -5.28
N LEU A 47 3.30 -0.09 -5.39
CA LEU A 47 2.39 0.72 -6.22
C LEU A 47 2.31 2.16 -5.71
N ALA A 48 2.09 2.35 -4.41
CA ALA A 48 1.96 3.67 -3.81
C ALA A 48 3.24 4.51 -3.99
N GLU A 49 4.40 3.90 -3.78
CA GLU A 49 5.71 4.53 -4.05
C GLU A 49 5.87 4.96 -5.51
N ASP A 50 5.51 4.11 -6.47
CA ASP A 50 5.61 4.46 -7.90
C ASP A 50 4.67 5.60 -8.28
N VAL A 51 3.42 5.55 -7.81
CA VAL A 51 2.41 6.59 -8.05
C VAL A 51 2.83 7.92 -7.44
N LEU A 52 3.27 7.93 -6.18
CA LEU A 52 3.72 9.14 -5.50
C LEU A 52 4.97 9.72 -6.17
N ARG A 53 5.95 8.88 -6.52
CA ARG A 53 7.15 9.30 -7.25
C ARG A 53 6.81 9.98 -8.58
N LYS A 54 5.81 9.47 -9.32
CA LYS A 54 5.34 10.10 -10.58
C LYS A 54 4.56 11.39 -10.29
N ALA A 55 3.68 11.38 -9.29
CA ALA A 55 2.89 12.54 -8.87
C ALA A 55 3.76 13.73 -8.45
N PHE A 56 4.83 13.50 -7.68
CA PHE A 56 5.76 14.54 -7.25
C PHE A 56 6.50 15.23 -8.40
N ARG A 57 6.58 14.60 -9.58
CA ARG A 57 7.16 15.25 -10.78
C ARG A 57 6.23 16.34 -11.36
N GLY A 58 4.97 16.38 -10.95
CA GLY A 58 3.97 17.35 -11.42
C GLY A 58 3.64 17.21 -12.91
N LYS A 59 3.97 16.08 -13.54
CA LYS A 59 3.73 15.81 -14.96
C LYS A 59 2.57 14.83 -15.09
N TYR A 60 1.42 15.37 -15.51
CA TYR A 60 0.20 14.62 -15.75
C TYR A 60 -0.21 14.73 -17.23
N PRO A 61 -0.88 13.70 -17.79
CA PRO A 61 -1.15 12.41 -17.16
C PRO A 61 0.11 11.53 -17.06
N PHE A 62 0.08 10.55 -16.16
CA PHE A 62 1.09 9.48 -16.15
C PHE A 62 0.42 8.11 -16.08
N GLU A 63 1.07 7.11 -16.69
CA GLU A 63 0.60 5.73 -16.66
C GLU A 63 0.92 5.05 -15.34
N THR A 64 -0.02 4.28 -14.83
CA THR A 64 0.22 3.33 -13.74
C THR A 64 0.83 2.06 -14.31
N ASP A 65 1.81 1.48 -13.62
CA ASP A 65 2.47 0.26 -14.08
C ASP A 65 1.44 -0.86 -14.38
N TYR A 66 1.64 -1.55 -15.51
CA TYR A 66 0.81 -2.67 -15.95
C TYR A 66 0.73 -3.77 -14.89
N MET A 67 1.82 -4.06 -14.18
CA MET A 67 1.85 -5.09 -13.15
C MET A 67 0.91 -4.77 -11.98
N TRP A 68 0.82 -3.50 -11.58
CA TRP A 68 -0.02 -3.11 -10.46
C TRP A 68 -1.50 -3.10 -10.77
N ARG A 69 -1.87 -2.88 -12.04
CA ARG A 69 -3.26 -2.99 -12.50
C ARG A 69 -3.84 -4.40 -12.33
N HIS A 70 -2.99 -5.42 -12.40
CA HIS A 70 -3.40 -6.81 -12.15
C HIS A 70 -3.40 -7.16 -10.66
N ALA A 71 -2.50 -6.56 -9.88
CA ALA A 71 -2.36 -6.84 -8.45
C ALA A 71 -3.43 -6.14 -7.58
N ALA A 72 -3.94 -4.99 -8.00
CA ALA A 72 -4.95 -4.24 -7.26
C ALA A 72 -6.14 -3.88 -8.16
N ARG A 73 -7.33 -4.36 -7.79
CA ARG A 73 -8.58 -4.03 -8.50
C ARG A 73 -8.86 -2.53 -8.38
N GLY A 74 -9.26 -1.90 -9.49
CA GLY A 74 -9.67 -0.49 -9.51
C GLY A 74 -8.55 0.52 -9.73
N VAL A 75 -7.31 0.08 -9.99
CA VAL A 75 -6.22 0.99 -10.38
C VAL A 75 -6.47 1.50 -11.81
N PRO A 76 -6.64 2.82 -12.03
CA PRO A 76 -6.86 3.38 -13.36
C PRO A 76 -5.59 3.25 -14.21
N SER A 77 -5.72 3.09 -15.54
CA SER A 77 -4.55 2.95 -16.42
C SER A 77 -3.67 4.21 -16.52
N ALA A 78 -4.26 5.36 -16.25
CA ALA A 78 -3.57 6.63 -16.19
C ALA A 78 -4.18 7.48 -15.08
N ILE A 79 -3.35 8.33 -14.49
CA ILE A 79 -3.74 9.32 -13.49
C ILE A 79 -3.53 10.71 -14.07
N ASN A 80 -4.56 11.55 -14.02
CA ASN A 80 -4.64 12.83 -14.71
C ASN A 80 -4.43 14.03 -13.79
N SER A 81 -4.54 13.85 -12.47
CA SER A 81 -4.41 14.94 -11.52
C SER A 81 -3.93 14.48 -10.13
N VAL A 82 -3.59 15.45 -9.29
CA VAL A 82 -3.26 15.20 -7.88
C VAL A 82 -4.47 14.66 -7.13
N GLU A 83 -5.68 15.14 -7.46
CA GLU A 83 -6.92 14.71 -6.83
C GLU A 83 -7.20 13.23 -7.10
N GLU A 84 -6.92 12.74 -8.30
CA GLU A 84 -7.02 11.32 -8.63
C GLU A 84 -5.97 10.48 -7.89
N VAL A 85 -4.75 10.98 -7.69
CA VAL A 85 -3.75 10.32 -6.83
C VAL A 85 -4.29 10.14 -5.42
N VAL A 86 -4.84 11.19 -4.83
CA VAL A 86 -5.36 11.11 -3.47
C VAL A 86 -6.59 10.20 -3.40
N ALA A 87 -7.52 10.31 -4.35
CA ALA A 87 -8.69 9.45 -4.40
C ALA A 87 -8.34 7.96 -4.54
N LEU A 88 -7.24 7.64 -5.22
CA LEU A 88 -6.72 6.28 -5.33
C LEU A 88 -6.02 5.84 -4.03
N LEU A 89 -5.03 6.58 -3.56
CA LEU A 89 -4.11 6.12 -2.52
C LEU A 89 -4.69 6.24 -1.11
N GLU A 90 -5.46 7.29 -0.80
CA GLU A 90 -6.01 7.53 0.54
C GLU A 90 -6.75 6.32 1.13
N PRO A 91 -7.75 5.71 0.45
CA PRO A 91 -8.45 4.56 0.99
C PRO A 91 -7.56 3.32 1.10
N MET A 92 -6.63 3.13 0.15
CA MET A 92 -5.74 1.96 0.15
C MET A 92 -4.69 2.04 1.26
N ILE A 93 -4.15 3.24 1.53
CA ILE A 93 -3.24 3.48 2.66
C ILE A 93 -3.98 3.24 3.97
N HIS A 94 -5.22 3.73 4.09
CA HIS A 94 -6.05 3.50 5.28
C HIS A 94 -6.32 2.00 5.53
N GLU A 95 -6.56 1.22 4.47
CA GLU A 95 -6.70 -0.23 4.58
C GLU A 95 -5.40 -0.89 5.08
N LEU A 96 -4.23 -0.50 4.55
CA LEU A 96 -2.94 -1.03 5.00
C LEU A 96 -2.68 -0.68 6.47
N GLU A 97 -2.90 0.58 6.86
CA GLU A 97 -2.77 1.05 8.25
C GLU A 97 -3.63 0.19 9.18
N SER A 98 -4.90 -0.01 8.83
CA SER A 98 -5.85 -0.80 9.62
C SER A 98 -5.40 -2.26 9.78
N LYS A 99 -4.87 -2.87 8.71
CA LYS A 99 -4.35 -4.25 8.77
C LYS A 99 -3.09 -4.36 9.62
N LEU A 100 -2.18 -3.38 9.51
CA LEU A 100 -0.96 -3.32 10.33
C LEU A 100 -1.27 -3.09 11.81
N ASP A 101 -2.26 -2.25 12.12
CA ASP A 101 -2.73 -2.01 13.49
C ASP A 101 -3.32 -3.28 14.10
N HIS A 102 -4.16 -4.00 13.35
CA HIS A 102 -4.74 -5.26 13.79
C HIS A 102 -3.68 -6.36 14.02
N CYS A 103 -2.69 -6.46 13.13
CA CYS A 103 -1.57 -7.37 13.28
C CYS A 103 -0.76 -7.03 14.55
N ALA A 104 -0.41 -5.76 14.75
CA ALA A 104 0.37 -5.32 15.90
C ALA A 104 -0.38 -5.56 17.24
N ALA A 105 -1.68 -5.27 17.28
CA ALA A 105 -2.52 -5.53 18.45
C ALA A 105 -2.57 -7.02 18.80
N THR A 106 -2.68 -7.89 17.80
CA THR A 106 -2.72 -9.34 18.03
C THR A 106 -1.38 -9.89 18.51
N MET A 107 -0.27 -9.39 17.95
CA MET A 107 1.08 -9.74 18.41
C MET A 107 1.36 -9.28 19.85
N ALA A 108 0.82 -8.13 20.27
CA ALA A 108 0.98 -7.66 21.65
C ALA A 108 0.28 -8.59 22.66
N ILE A 109 -0.94 -9.03 22.36
CA ILE A 109 -1.72 -9.95 23.20
C ILE A 109 -1.08 -11.34 23.29
N ALA A 110 -0.45 -11.83 22.22
CA ALA A 110 0.19 -13.14 22.20
C ALA A 110 1.50 -13.22 23.01
N ASN A 111 2.04 -12.09 23.46
CA ASN A 111 3.29 -12.01 24.23
C ASN A 111 3.05 -11.72 25.74
N GLU A 112 1.80 -11.68 26.19
CA GLU A 112 1.39 -11.59 27.61
C GLU A 112 0.98 -12.97 28.16
#